data_AF-A0A970CQD2-F1
#
_entry.id   AF-A0A970CQD2-F1
#
_cell.length_a   1.000
_cell.length_b   1.000
_cell.length_c   1.000
_cell.angle_alpha   90.00
_cell.angle_beta   90.00
_cell.angle_gamma   90.00
#
_symmetry.space_group_name_H-M   'P 1'
#
loop_
_entity.id
_entity.type
_entity.pdbx_description
1 polymer ?
#
loop_
_entity_poly.entity_id
_entity_poly.type
_entity_poly.pdbx_seq_one_letter_code
_entity_poly.pdbx_strand_id
1 'polypeptide(L)' 'MSKNSHIISPTKDGSWVVQKNGSDNRSIQTKTKVEAIIIGKVISLRSGDEWIIDETAKDSHQNKE' A
#
# COMPACT_ATOMS: atom_id res chain seq x y z
N MET A 1 9.57 15.57 -9.36
CA MET A 1 8.24 15.44 -8.72
C MET A 1 8.04 13.96 -8.41
N SER A 2 8.13 13.57 -7.15
CA SER A 2 7.83 12.20 -6.74
C SER A 2 6.36 11.95 -7.06
N LYS A 3 6.07 11.03 -7.98
CA LYS A 3 4.69 10.66 -8.28
C LYS A 3 4.08 10.09 -7.01
N ASN A 4 3.08 10.78 -6.47
CA ASN A 4 2.28 10.23 -5.39
C ASN A 4 1.56 9.00 -5.94
N SER A 5 1.79 7.85 -5.32
CA SER A 5 1.17 6.60 -5.73
C SER A 5 0.84 5.77 -4.50
N HIS A 6 -0.25 5.02 -4.54
CA HIS A 6 -0.57 4.06 -3.48
C HIS A 6 -0.05 2.68 -3.89
N ILE A 7 0.78 2.08 -3.05
CA ILE A 7 1.39 0.77 -3.24
C ILE A 7 0.58 -0.23 -2.42
N ILE A 8 0.13 -1.29 -3.09
CA ILE A 8 -0.58 -2.41 -2.49
C ILE A 8 0.37 -3.61 -2.48
N SER A 9 0.75 -4.10 -1.30
CA SER A 9 1.71 -5.20 -1.15
C SER A 9 1.22 -6.26 -0.18
N PRO A 10 1.55 -7.55 -0.40
CA PRO A 10 1.37 -8.58 0.62
C PRO A 10 2.38 -8.38 1.76
N THR A 11 2.00 -8.79 2.96
CA THR A 11 2.88 -8.88 4.13
C THR A 11 3.32 -10.33 4.34
N LYS A 12 4.37 -10.55 5.14
CA LYS A 12 4.83 -11.90 5.50
C LYS A 12 3.80 -12.73 6.28
N ASP A 13 2.84 -12.07 6.93
CA ASP A 13 1.76 -12.70 7.68
C ASP A 13 0.60 -13.17 6.78
N GLY A 14 0.67 -12.90 5.47
CA GLY A 14 -0.37 -13.24 4.49
C GLY A 14 -1.51 -12.21 4.40
N SER A 15 -1.42 -11.12 5.19
CA SER A 15 -2.27 -9.94 5.05
C SER A 15 -1.77 -9.02 3.93
N TRP A 16 -2.55 -7.99 3.60
CA TRP A 16 -2.24 -7.04 2.54
C TRP A 16 -2.23 -5.62 3.07
N VAL A 17 -1.28 -4.82 2.62
CA VAL A 17 -1.09 -3.43 3.06
C VAL A 17 -1.22 -2.48 1.89
N VAL A 18 -1.90 -1.35 2.11
CA VAL A 18 -1.98 -0.22 1.18
C VAL A 18 -1.21 0.95 1.80
N GLN A 19 -0.12 1.37 1.19
CA GLN A 19 0.75 2.44 1.68
C GLN A 19 0.92 3.52 0.61
N LYS A 20 0.95 4.80 1.01
CA LYS A 20 1.29 5.88 0.10
C LYS A 20 2.80 5.95 -0.10
N ASN A 21 3.25 5.96 -1.35
CA ASN A 21 4.66 6.08 -1.73
C ASN A 21 5.27 7.36 -1.12
N GLY A 22 6.35 7.21 -0.36
CA GLY A 22 6.99 8.30 0.37
C GLY A 22 6.29 8.72 1.67
N SER A 23 5.37 7.92 2.21
CA SER A 23 4.77 8.14 3.52
C SER A 23 4.85 6.90 4.40
N ASP A 24 5.56 7.01 5.52
CA ASP A 24 5.70 5.95 6.53
C ASP A 24 4.51 5.89 7.52
N ASN A 25 3.62 6.89 7.49
CA ASN A 25 2.65 7.11 8.56
C ASN A 25 1.23 6.58 8.30
N ARG A 26 0.90 6.12 7.09
CA ARG A 26 -0.47 5.70 6.75
C ARG A 26 -0.45 4.46 5.86
N SER A 27 -0.40 3.31 6.50
CA SER A 27 -0.65 2.00 5.90
C SER A 27 -2.01 1.47 6.36
N ILE A 28 -2.83 0.99 5.41
CA ILE A 28 -4.09 0.30 5.73
C ILE A 28 -3.85 -1.19 5.53
N GLN A 29 -3.96 -1.96 6.60
CA GLN A 29 -3.84 -3.41 6.57
C GLN A 29 -5.21 -4.06 6.38
N THR A 30 -5.26 -5.07 5.52
CA THR A 30 -6.45 -5.83 5.13
C THR A 30 -6.12 -7.31 5.14
N LYS A 31 -7.13 -8.17 5.28
CA LYS A 31 -6.89 -9.62 5.31
C LYS A 31 -6.74 -10.20 3.92
N THR A 32 -7.41 -9.61 2.93
CA THR A 32 -7.45 -10.14 1.57
C THR A 32 -6.92 -9.16 0.53
N LYS A 33 -6.34 -9.72 -0.54
CA LYS A 33 -5.91 -8.95 -1.73
C LYS A 33 -7.03 -8.07 -2.28
N VAL A 34 -8.25 -8.61 -2.32
CA VAL A 34 -9.42 -7.93 -2.90
C VAL A 34 -9.77 -6.67 -2.09
N GLU A 35 -9.79 -6.75 -0.76
CA GLU A 35 -10.02 -5.60 0.10
C GLU A 35 -8.95 -4.52 -0.10
N ALA A 36 -7.67 -4.93 -0.14
CA ALA A 36 -6.55 -4.02 -0.38
C ALA A 36 -6.67 -3.27 -1.71
N ILE A 37 -7.06 -3.98 -2.78
CA ILE A 37 -7.26 -3.40 -4.11
C ILE A 37 -8.42 -2.41 -4.11
N ILE A 38 -9.56 -2.76 -3.49
CA ILE A 38 -10.71 -1.87 -3.41
C ILE A 38 -10.32 -0.58 -2.67
N ILE A 39 -9.66 -0.71 -1.51
CA ILE A 39 -9.23 0.43 -0.69
C ILE A 39 -8.21 1.29 -1.43
N GLY A 40 -7.17 0.68 -2.02
CA GLY A 40 -6.15 1.39 -2.79
C GLY A 40 -6.75 2.15 -3.96
N LYS A 41 -7.66 1.53 -4.71
CA LYS A 41 -8.37 2.17 -5.81
C LYS A 41 -9.21 3.37 -5.34
N VAL A 42 -9.97 3.22 -4.26
CA VAL A 42 -10.82 4.30 -3.72
C VAL A 42 -9.97 5.48 -3.24
N ILE A 43 -8.87 5.23 -2.53
CA ILE A 43 -8.01 6.29 -1.99
C ILE A 43 -7.25 7.00 -3.11
N SER A 44 -6.72 6.25 -4.08
CA SER A 44 -6.06 6.83 -5.26
C SER A 44 -7.00 7.71 -6.07
N LEU A 45 -8.22 7.24 -6.35
CA LEU A 45 -9.22 8.04 -7.07
C LEU A 45 -9.58 9.33 -6.32
N ARG A 46 -9.71 9.27 -4.99
CA ARG A 46 -9.98 10.45 -4.16
C ARG A 46 -8.82 11.43 -4.10
N SER A 47 -7.58 10.94 -4.15
CA SER A 47 -6.38 11.75 -4.02
C SER A 47 -5.85 12.27 -5.36
N GLY A 48 -6.37 11.75 -6.49
CA GLY A 48 -5.80 11.98 -7.82
C GLY A 48 -4.44 11.31 -8.02
N ASP A 49 -4.12 10.29 -7.20
CA ASP A 49 -2.85 9.58 -7.21
C ASP A 49 -2.96 8.29 -8.03
N GLU A 50 -1.84 7.81 -8.58
CA GLU A 50 -1.79 6.48 -9.21
C GLU A 50 -1.85 5.37 -8.14
N TRP A 51 -2.15 4.13 -8.54
CA TRP A 51 -1.99 2.96 -7.65
C TRP A 51 -1.23 1.86 -8.35
N ILE A 52 -0.46 1.10 -7.58
CA ILE A 52 0.44 0.06 -8.05
C ILE A 52 0.28 -1.14 -7.12
N ILE A 53 0.16 -2.34 -7.67
CA ILE A 53 0.28 -3.57 -6.90
C ILE A 53 1.73 -4.05 -7.01
N ASP A 54 2.39 -4.21 -5.87
CA ASP A 54 3.71 -4.80 -5.75
C ASP A 54 3.54 -6.15 -5.05
N GLU A 55 3.61 -7.25 -5.80
CA GLU A 55 3.43 -8.60 -5.25
C GLU A 55 4.64 -9.08 -4.43
N THR A 56 5.65 -8.24 -4.28
CA THR A 56 6.79 -8.47 -3.39
C THR A 56 6.33 -8.37 -1.94
N ALA A 57 6.50 -9.46 -1.17
CA ALA A 57 6.16 -9.46 0.24
C ALA A 57 7.04 -8.45 1.00
N LYS A 58 6.42 -7.41 1.56
CA LYS A 58 7.13 -6.44 2.40
C LYS A 58 7.10 -6.90 3.85
N ASP A 59 8.27 -6.87 4.48
CA ASP A 59 8.37 -6.97 5.93
C ASP A 59 7.83 -5.66 6.52
N SER A 60 6.85 -5.76 7.42
CA SER A 60 6.24 -4.59 8.06
C SER A 60 7.21 -3.85 9.00
N HIS A 61 8.44 -4.32 9.18
CA HIS A 61 9.51 -3.53 9.79
C HIS A 61 10.23 -2.69 8.72
N GLN A 62 9.76 -1.46 8.52
CA GLN A 62 10.63 -0.42 7.97
C GLN A 62 11.78 -0.17 8.96
N ASN A 63 12.94 -0.68 8.60
CA ASN A 63 14.23 -0.41 9.21
C ASN A 63 14.46 1.12 9.27
N LYS A 64 14.50 1.66 10.49
CA LYS A 64 15.01 3.01 10.77
C LYS A 64 16.53 2.94 10.73
N GLU A 65 17.15 3.55 9.74
CA GLU A 65 18.55 3.99 9.77
C GLU A 65 18.63 5.46 9.36
#